data_AF-A0A7C5CZV3-F1
#
_entry.id   AF-A0A7C5CZV3-F1
#
_cell.length_a   1.000
_cell.length_b   1.000
_cell.length_c   1.000
_cell.angle_alpha   90.00
_cell.angle_beta   90.00
_cell.angle_gamma   90.00
#
_symmetry.space_group_name_H-M   'P 1'
#
loop_
_entity.id
_entity.type
_entity.pdbx_description
1 polymer ?
#
loop_
_entity_poly.entity_id
_entity_poly.type
_entity_poly.pdbx_seq_one_letter_code
_entity_poly.pdbx_strand_id
1 'polypeptide(L)' 'MPVLTDAEIHSLVEGCNQNPHGLLGMHPLGSKPGIVVRALIPDAAAIRIEPVHDKTKPIIELKKIHTAGLFEG' A
#
# COMPACT_ATOMS: atom_id res chain seq x y z
N MET A 1 0.67 13.26 -0.20
CA MET A 1 -0.29 12.80 0.82
C MET A 1 -0.70 11.40 0.43
N PRO A 2 -0.96 10.50 1.40
CA PRO A 2 -1.48 9.18 1.10
C PRO A 2 -2.84 9.26 0.37
N VAL A 3 -3.15 8.24 -0.42
CA VAL A 3 -4.47 8.06 -1.04
C VAL A 3 -5.48 7.61 0.01
N LEU A 4 -5.05 6.79 0.98
CA LEU A 4 -5.86 6.47 2.15
C LEU A 4 -6.15 7.72 2.99
N THR A 5 -7.36 7.78 3.50
CA THR A 5 -7.78 8.74 4.52
C THR A 5 -7.21 8.38 5.89
N ASP A 6 -7.13 9.35 6.80
CA ASP A 6 -6.65 9.11 8.17
C ASP A 6 -7.50 8.06 8.92
N ALA A 7 -8.81 8.02 8.66
CA ALA A 7 -9.71 7.03 9.25
C ALA A 7 -9.43 5.60 8.74
N GLU A 8 -9.13 5.45 7.45
CA GLU A 8 -8.73 4.17 6.87
C GLU A 8 -7.38 3.71 7.42
N ILE A 9 -6.40 4.61 7.49
CA ILE A 9 -5.09 4.34 8.11
C ILE A 9 -5.29 3.87 9.55
N HIS A 10 -6.03 4.63 10.36
CA HIS A 10 -6.34 4.28 11.74
C HIS A 10 -6.99 2.89 11.84
N SER A 11 -7.99 2.59 10.99
CA SER A 11 -8.67 1.29 11.02
C SER A 11 -7.74 0.11 10.74
N LEU A 12 -6.74 0.29 9.86
CA LEU A 12 -5.77 -0.74 9.52
C LEU A 12 -4.74 -0.92 10.64
N VAL A 13 -4.21 0.18 11.19
CA VAL A 13 -3.13 0.12 12.18
C VAL A 13 -3.61 -0.36 13.55
N GLU A 14 -4.86 -0.07 13.91
CA GLU A 14 -5.50 -0.57 15.14
C GLU A 14 -6.10 -1.98 14.96
N GLY A 15 -6.03 -2.55 13.75
CA GLY A 15 -6.57 -3.90 13.48
C GLY A 15 -8.09 -4.02 13.59
N CYS A 16 -8.83 -2.90 13.53
CA CYS A 16 -10.29 -2.89 13.65
C CYS A 16 -11.01 -2.83 12.28
N ASN A 17 -10.27 -2.71 11.18
CA ASN A 17 -10.83 -2.76 9.83
C ASN A 17 -11.45 -4.14 9.53
N GLN A 18 -12.72 -4.17 9.14
CA GLN A 18 -13.47 -5.40 8.89
C GLN A 18 -13.19 -6.03 7.51
N ASN A 19 -12.53 -5.31 6.61
CA ASN A 19 -12.14 -5.79 5.29
C ASN A 19 -10.76 -5.22 4.87
N PRO A 20 -9.65 -5.69 5.49
CA PRO A 20 -8.33 -5.16 5.20
C PRO A 20 -7.94 -5.30 3.72
N HIS A 21 -8.35 -6.38 3.05
CA HIS A 21 -8.09 -6.60 1.62
C HIS A 21 -8.86 -5.65 0.69
N GLY A 22 -9.87 -4.95 1.20
CA GLY A 22 -10.49 -3.83 0.48
C GLY A 22 -9.58 -2.60 0.35
N LEU A 23 -8.54 -2.51 1.18
CA LEU A 23 -7.60 -1.39 1.19
C LEU A 23 -6.16 -1.81 0.86
N LEU A 24 -5.73 -2.96 1.41
CA LEU A 24 -4.41 -3.57 1.22
C LEU A 24 -4.35 -4.37 -0.08
N GLY A 25 -3.16 -4.51 -0.65
CA GLY A 25 -2.93 -5.14 -1.95
C GLY A 25 -2.94 -4.13 -3.10
N MET A 26 -3.19 -4.64 -4.31
CA MET A 26 -3.19 -3.85 -5.54
C MET A 26 -4.61 -3.41 -5.90
N HIS A 27 -4.83 -2.11 -6.07
CA HIS A 27 -6.15 -1.53 -6.38
C HIS A 27 -6.08 -0.48 -7.48
N PRO A 28 -7.10 -0.34 -8.33
CA PRO A 28 -7.19 0.79 -9.25
C PRO A 28 -7.27 2.13 -8.51
N LEU A 29 -6.68 3.19 -9.08
CA LEU A 29 -6.81 4.57 -8.56
C LEU A 29 -8.16 5.24 -8.92
N GLY A 30 -9.24 4.43 -9.01
CA GLY A 30 -10.58 4.87 -9.37
C GLY A 30 -10.63 5.47 -10.78
N SER A 31 -10.96 6.76 -10.87
CA SER A 31 -11.08 7.49 -12.14
C SER A 31 -9.74 7.88 -12.77
N LYS A 32 -8.63 7.77 -12.03
CA LYS A 32 -7.29 8.01 -12.57
C LYS A 32 -6.69 6.71 -13.10
N PRO A 33 -5.96 6.76 -14.23
CA PRO A 33 -5.21 5.60 -14.69
C PRO A 33 -4.15 5.22 -13.67
N GLY A 34 -3.94 3.91 -13.49
CA GLY A 34 -2.90 3.36 -12.63
C GLY A 34 -3.44 2.45 -11.53
N ILE A 35 -2.50 1.84 -10.83
CA ILE A 35 -2.71 0.95 -9.70
C ILE A 35 -1.97 1.54 -8.51
N VAL A 36 -2.58 1.49 -7.34
CA VAL A 36 -1.91 1.73 -6.06
C VAL A 36 -1.69 0.41 -5.35
N VAL A 37 -0.52 0.25 -4.74
CA VAL A 37 -0.18 -0.92 -3.94
C VAL A 37 0.01 -0.51 -2.51
N ARG A 38 -0.65 -1.24 -1.61
CA ARG A 38 -0.57 -1.00 -0.16
C ARG A 38 -0.20 -2.25 0.58
N ALA A 39 0.69 -2.10 1.56
CA ALA A 39 1.15 -3.20 2.39
C ALA A 39 1.30 -2.73 3.84
N LEU A 40 0.81 -3.55 4.78
CA LEU A 40 1.03 -3.37 6.21
C LEU A 40 1.97 -4.48 6.68
N ILE A 41 3.26 -4.19 6.73
CA ILE A 41 4.31 -5.12 7.16
C ILE A 41 5.04 -4.48 8.35
N PRO A 42 4.72 -4.91 9.59
CA PRO A 42 5.42 -4.44 10.77
C PRO A 42 6.93 -4.61 10.63
N ASP A 43 7.68 -3.68 11.20
CA ASP A 43 9.16 -3.66 11.25
C ASP A 43 9.90 -3.63 9.90
N ALA A 44 9.19 -3.60 8.77
CA ALA A 44 9.83 -3.40 7.47
C ALA A 44 10.52 -2.03 7.41
N ALA A 45 11.79 -2.04 7.00
CA ALA A 45 12.55 -0.82 6.73
C ALA A 45 12.12 -0.17 5.41
N ALA A 46 11.90 -0.98 4.38
CA ALA A 46 11.45 -0.56 3.06
C ALA A 46 10.68 -1.70 2.36
N ILE A 47 9.81 -1.35 1.42
CA ILE A 47 9.07 -2.28 0.56
C ILE A 47 9.18 -1.80 -0.89
N ARG A 48 9.30 -2.73 -1.82
CA ARG A 48 9.25 -2.45 -3.26
C ARG A 48 8.41 -3.49 -3.99
N ILE A 49 7.80 -3.08 -5.08
CA ILE A 49 7.10 -3.94 -6.03
C ILE A 49 8.11 -4.40 -7.07
N GLU A 50 8.23 -5.71 -7.26
CA GLU A 50 9.09 -6.29 -8.30
C GLU A 50 8.25 -6.99 -9.38
N PRO A 51 8.49 -6.71 -10.67
CA PRO A 51 7.81 -7.42 -11.74
C PRO A 51 8.41 -8.83 -11.90
N VAL A 52 7.57 -9.85 -11.70
CA VAL A 52 8.02 -11.25 -11.77
C VAL A 52 7.96 -11.86 -13.18
N HIS A 53 7.03 -11.39 -14.02
CA HIS A 53 6.83 -11.91 -15.38
C HIS A 53 7.61 -11.15 -16.45
N ASP A 54 7.68 -9.82 -16.33
CA ASP A 54 8.33 -8.93 -17.28
C ASP A 54 9.37 -8.06 -16.56
N LYS A 55 10.62 -8.53 -16.56
CA LYS A 55 11.72 -7.88 -15.86
C LYS A 55 12.15 -6.54 -16.48
N THR A 56 11.59 -6.14 -17.62
CA THR A 56 11.85 -4.82 -18.21
C THR A 56 11.02 -3.72 -17.55
N LYS A 57 9.97 -4.10 -16.81
CA LYS A 57 9.15 -3.15 -16.04
C LYS A 57 9.92 -2.58 -14.86
N PRO A 58 9.58 -1.36 -14.41
CA PRO A 58 10.26 -0.74 -13.28
C PRO A 58 9.98 -1.50 -11.98
N ILE A 59 11.00 -1.49 -11.11
CA ILE A 59 10.83 -1.74 -9.68
C ILE A 59 10.32 -0.43 -9.06
N ILE A 60 9.30 -0.52 -8.21
CA ILE A 60 8.67 0.65 -7.61
C ILE A 60 8.83 0.57 -6.09
N GLU A 61 9.52 1.53 -5.48
CA GLU A 61 9.60 1.64 -4.03
C GLU A 61 8.30 2.22 -3.46
N LEU A 62 7.79 1.59 -2.40
CA LEU A 62 6.62 2.11 -1.68
C LEU A 62 7.05 3.10 -0.61
N LYS A 63 6.28 4.17 -0.45
CA LYS A 63 6.49 5.15 0.61
C LYS A 63 5.91 4.63 1.92
N LYS A 64 6.68 4.68 3.00
CA LYS A 64 6.14 4.47 4.36
C LYS A 64 5.24 5.64 4.72
N ILE A 65 3.95 5.37 4.92
CA ILE A 65 2.93 6.38 5.25
C ILE A 65 2.52 6.36 6.73
N HIS A 66 2.84 5.29 7.47
CA HIS A 66 2.64 5.22 8.92
C HIS A 66 3.77 4.46 9.62
N THR A 67 4.06 4.82 10.87
CA THR A 67 5.14 4.22 11.68
C THR A 67 4.95 2.74 11.93
N ALA A 68 3.69 2.28 12.04
CA ALA A 68 3.28 0.87 12.19
C ALA A 68 3.65 -0.04 10.99
N GLY A 69 4.34 0.48 9.97
CA GLY A 69 4.74 -0.31 8.81
C GLY A 69 3.69 -0.34 7.71
N LEU A 70 2.89 0.71 7.58
CA LEU A 70 1.97 0.89 6.45
C LEU A 70 2.70 1.61 5.31
N PHE A 71 2.66 1.03 4.12
CA PHE A 71 3.31 1.54 2.91
C PHE A 71 2.29 1.70 1.77
N GLU A 72 2.52 2.69 0.92
CA GLU A 72 1.71 3.00 -0.26
C GLU A 72 2.58 3.53 -1.42
N GLY A 73 2.24 3.15 -2.65
CA GLY A 73 2.93 3.60 -3.87
C GLY A 73 2.28 3.12 -5.14
#